data_AF-A0A5C2S5Y1-F1
#
_entry.id   AF-A0A5C2S5Y1-F1
#
_cell.length_a   1.000
_cell.length_b   1.000
_cell.length_c   1.000
_cell.angle_alpha   90.00
_cell.angle_beta   90.00
_cell.angle_gamma   90.00
#
_symmetry.space_group_name_H-M   'P 1'
#
loop_
_entity.id
_entity.type
_entity.pdbx_description
1 polymer ?
#
loop_
_entity_poly.entity_id
_entity_poly.type
_entity_poly.pdbx_seq_one_letter_code
_entity_poly.pdbx_strand_id
1 'polypeptide(L)'
;MHVPILESLRLEGPELFPSDPGTARILHALQSRCGQEHWTASTPLLRHLHIRSLGIPWEASLYQNLSVLDLRAPGMSPPTITRLLDILRQCPDLDSFALQTPTLTELSVSTTEAEWMVHLPRLRTFHLDGPPPGQIAEILEHLTLPPTTHYTLSTVDSPILPSQYPVLPADHSHFPALSSFRVIDFKQVGPGSILLQCSHITPDDPILTLAVGVSDIAAGLANLSSAIDVTAVESLSVSLQEGTEITFADWCATLCEFASLTTLHLVGATNNTIRSALGTLWTPLAHCPTSPSSPSPRSPTGSPARSLCGKLSELALSEVETPCRVSTDLLWLCDELYYMCGLDETAAEQAARELGLPPSYRNEETAFDNPSWNLYRYWLGDGKLYRRVETPADLHAALEELGFRPEVVPLADFSEAALSHLDVRNWARRLAYTVYHQAAQIPPMPQARF
;
A
#
# COMPACT_ATOMS: atom_id res chain seq x y z
N MET A 1 58.33 9.41 -18.28
CA MET A 1 57.08 9.98 -18.83
C MET A 1 55.95 9.50 -17.94
N HIS A 2 55.25 10.39 -17.25
CA HIS A 2 54.08 10.01 -16.46
C HIS A 2 52.93 9.74 -17.43
N VAL A 3 52.48 8.50 -17.52
CA VAL A 3 51.23 8.18 -18.21
C VAL A 3 50.10 8.75 -17.33
N PRO A 4 49.19 9.57 -17.89
CA PRO A 4 48.09 10.12 -17.11
C PRO A 4 47.24 8.98 -16.54
N ILE A 5 46.93 9.08 -15.25
CA ILE A 5 46.09 8.14 -14.52
C ILE A 5 44.63 8.51 -14.79
N LEU A 6 43.89 7.61 -15.44
CA LEU A 6 42.46 7.78 -15.68
C LEU A 6 41.66 7.09 -14.58
N GLU A 7 41.10 7.88 -13.65
CA GLU A 7 40.28 7.35 -12.53
C GLU A 7 38.77 7.38 -12.82
N SER A 8 38.34 8.26 -13.72
CA SER A 8 36.93 8.47 -14.04
C SER A 8 36.75 8.60 -15.54
N LEU A 9 35.88 7.76 -16.11
CA LEU A 9 35.51 7.78 -17.52
C LEU A 9 34.00 8.02 -17.63
N ARG A 10 33.62 9.15 -18.22
CA ARG A 10 32.23 9.49 -18.53
C ARG A 10 32.08 9.61 -20.04
N LEU A 11 31.23 8.76 -20.59
CA LEU A 11 30.93 8.67 -22.00
C LEU A 11 29.45 8.94 -22.18
N GLU A 12 29.12 10.11 -22.73
CA GLU A 12 27.75 10.51 -23.02
C GLU A 12 27.62 10.72 -24.53
N GLY A 13 26.84 9.87 -25.17
CA GLY A 13 26.36 10.11 -26.52
C GLY A 13 25.01 10.84 -26.49
N PRO A 14 24.63 11.55 -27.56
CA PRO A 14 23.21 11.66 -27.90
C PRO A 14 22.59 10.26 -27.91
N GLU A 15 21.26 10.15 -27.81
CA GLU A 15 20.53 8.90 -28.10
C GLU A 15 20.75 8.53 -29.57
N LEU A 16 21.92 7.95 -29.81
CA LEU A 16 22.42 7.65 -31.12
C LEU A 16 21.94 6.25 -31.42
N PHE A 17 20.92 6.16 -32.26
CA PHE A 17 20.51 4.88 -32.80
C PHE A 17 21.75 4.20 -33.42
N PRO A 18 21.95 2.88 -33.19
CA PRO A 18 23.11 2.16 -33.71
C PRO A 18 23.23 2.22 -35.25
N SER A 19 22.22 2.71 -35.95
CA SER A 19 22.20 3.00 -37.39
C SER A 19 22.86 4.33 -37.79
N ASP A 20 23.19 5.23 -36.86
CA ASP A 20 23.86 6.50 -37.20
C ASP A 20 25.36 6.27 -37.50
N PRO A 21 25.82 6.54 -38.74
CA PRO A 21 27.22 6.41 -39.12
C PRO A 21 28.18 7.31 -38.33
N GLY A 22 27.69 8.39 -37.69
CA GLY A 22 28.49 9.23 -36.80
C GLY A 22 28.98 8.50 -35.55
N THR A 23 28.10 7.70 -34.93
CA THR A 23 28.36 6.89 -33.73
C THR A 23 29.37 5.80 -34.02
N ALA A 24 29.18 5.10 -35.14
CA ALA A 24 30.11 4.08 -35.61
C ALA A 24 31.51 4.66 -35.80
N ARG A 25 31.64 5.90 -36.27
CA ARG A 25 32.95 6.57 -36.42
C ARG A 25 33.60 6.94 -35.08
N ILE A 26 32.83 7.39 -34.08
CA ILE A 26 33.37 7.72 -32.75
C ILE A 26 33.79 6.43 -32.03
N LEU A 27 32.94 5.41 -32.04
CA LEU A 27 33.26 4.09 -31.50
C LEU A 27 34.45 3.48 -32.22
N HIS A 28 34.49 3.55 -33.55
CA HIS A 28 35.64 3.10 -34.33
C HIS A 28 36.89 3.95 -34.05
N ALA A 29 36.78 5.25 -33.81
CA ALA A 29 37.93 6.09 -33.45
C ALA A 29 38.47 5.77 -32.05
N LEU A 30 37.59 5.49 -31.09
CA LEU A 30 37.95 5.02 -29.76
C LEU A 30 38.55 3.61 -29.84
N GLN A 31 37.92 2.69 -30.57
CA GLN A 31 38.43 1.34 -30.83
C GLN A 31 39.73 1.33 -31.63
N SER A 32 39.92 2.26 -32.57
CA SER A 32 41.15 2.33 -33.37
C SER A 32 42.30 2.99 -32.61
N ARG A 33 42.01 3.98 -31.75
CA ARG A 33 43.02 4.61 -30.89
C ARG A 33 43.38 3.73 -29.69
N CYS A 34 42.41 2.96 -29.19
CA CYS A 34 42.63 1.98 -28.14
C CYS A 34 42.93 0.58 -28.69
N GLY A 35 43.02 0.32 -30.00
CA GLY A 35 43.13 -1.03 -30.55
C GLY A 35 41.99 -1.98 -30.13
N GLN A 36 41.62 -2.95 -30.97
CA GLN A 36 40.77 -4.05 -30.49
C GLN A 36 41.45 -4.82 -29.33
N GLU A 37 42.78 -4.73 -29.22
CA GLU A 37 43.60 -5.35 -28.17
C GLU A 37 43.89 -4.46 -26.94
N HIS A 38 43.46 -3.18 -26.85
CA HIS A 38 43.67 -2.40 -25.60
C HIS A 38 42.41 -2.09 -24.78
N TRP A 39 41.21 -2.49 -25.22
CA TRP A 39 40.09 -2.61 -24.26
C TRP A 39 40.27 -3.79 -23.29
N THR A 40 41.21 -4.69 -23.58
CA THR A 40 41.67 -5.75 -22.68
C THR A 40 42.83 -5.30 -21.80
N ALA A 41 43.52 -4.21 -22.14
CA ALA A 41 44.56 -3.66 -21.30
C ALA A 41 43.91 -3.17 -20.01
N SER A 42 44.29 -3.79 -18.89
CA SER A 42 43.78 -3.43 -17.58
C SER A 42 43.99 -1.93 -17.36
N THR A 43 42.90 -1.24 -17.04
CA THR A 43 42.91 0.14 -16.54
C THR A 43 42.75 0.07 -15.03
N PRO A 44 43.76 -0.42 -14.28
CA PRO A 44 43.60 -0.81 -12.87
C PRO A 44 43.25 0.36 -11.94
N LEU A 45 43.35 1.59 -12.44
CA LEU A 45 43.08 2.81 -11.69
C LEU A 45 41.70 3.40 -12.00
N LEU A 46 40.96 2.88 -12.98
CA LEU A 46 39.61 3.32 -13.26
C LEU A 46 38.69 2.91 -12.11
N ARG A 47 37.98 3.89 -11.52
CA ARG A 47 37.06 3.69 -10.39
C ARG A 47 35.64 4.07 -10.73
N HIS A 48 35.45 5.09 -11.58
CA HIS A 48 34.14 5.58 -11.96
C HIS A 48 33.90 5.39 -13.45
N LEU A 49 32.85 4.66 -13.79
CA LEU A 49 32.44 4.43 -15.16
C LEU A 49 30.98 4.84 -15.34
N HIS A 50 30.77 5.87 -16.17
CA HIS A 50 29.44 6.34 -16.55
C HIS A 50 29.31 6.24 -18.07
N ILE A 51 28.39 5.39 -18.53
CA ILE A 51 28.14 5.16 -19.95
C ILE A 51 26.66 5.45 -20.21
N ARG A 52 26.41 6.39 -21.11
CA ARG A 52 25.06 6.74 -21.56
C ARG A 52 24.98 6.67 -23.08
N SER A 53 24.03 5.86 -23.58
CA SER A 53 23.74 5.73 -25.01
C SER A 53 24.92 5.24 -25.86
N LEU A 54 25.93 4.62 -25.24
CA LEU A 54 27.11 4.09 -25.91
C LEU A 54 27.26 2.60 -25.65
N GLY A 55 27.61 1.89 -26.72
CA GLY A 55 27.81 0.45 -26.68
C GLY A 55 29.24 0.08 -26.34
N ILE A 56 29.45 -0.39 -25.11
CA ILE A 56 30.69 -1.07 -24.74
C ILE A 56 30.40 -2.58 -24.66
N PRO A 57 31.23 -3.45 -25.26
CA PRO A 57 31.09 -4.89 -25.12
C PRO A 57 31.15 -5.30 -23.65
N TRP A 58 30.21 -6.13 -23.20
CA TRP A 58 30.11 -6.60 -21.82
C TRP A 58 31.35 -7.41 -21.38
N GLU A 59 32.16 -7.87 -22.32
CA GLU A 59 33.42 -8.62 -22.13
C GLU A 59 34.63 -7.74 -21.79
N ALA A 60 34.50 -6.42 -21.90
CA ALA A 60 35.62 -5.51 -21.72
C ALA A 60 36.17 -5.52 -20.29
N SER A 61 37.50 -5.38 -20.11
CA SER A 61 38.14 -5.42 -18.78
C SER A 61 37.97 -4.12 -17.98
N LEU A 62 37.34 -3.10 -18.56
CA LEU A 62 37.01 -1.83 -17.91
C LEU A 62 35.98 -1.93 -16.79
N TYR A 63 35.26 -3.05 -16.69
CA TYR A 63 34.30 -3.31 -15.62
C TYR A 63 34.94 -3.90 -14.34
N GLN A 64 36.26 -3.74 -14.16
CA GLN A 64 36.98 -4.30 -13.02
C GLN A 64 37.32 -3.23 -11.99
N ASN A 65 37.21 -3.57 -10.71
CA ASN A 65 37.64 -2.74 -9.57
C ASN A 65 36.96 -1.36 -9.51
N LEU A 66 35.74 -1.23 -10.04
CA LEU A 66 34.97 0.01 -10.04
C LEU A 66 34.34 0.25 -8.67
N SER A 67 34.27 1.52 -8.27
CA SER A 67 33.46 2.01 -7.16
C SER A 67 32.11 2.57 -7.64
N VAL A 68 32.02 3.06 -8.88
CA VAL A 68 30.75 3.52 -9.48
C VAL A 68 30.61 2.95 -10.87
N LEU A 69 29.47 2.27 -11.10
CA LEU A 69 29.08 1.71 -12.38
C LEU A 69 27.67 2.21 -12.74
N ASP A 70 27.57 3.10 -13.72
CA ASP A 70 26.31 3.69 -14.19
C ASP A 70 26.18 3.46 -15.70
N LEU A 71 25.32 2.53 -16.08
CA LEU A 71 25.11 2.07 -17.45
C LEU A 71 23.68 2.38 -17.86
N ARG A 72 23.49 3.41 -18.71
CA ARG A 72 22.16 3.83 -19.14
C ARG A 72 21.96 3.69 -20.63
N ALA A 73 20.92 2.94 -21.00
CA ALA A 73 20.55 2.65 -22.39
C ALA A 73 21.78 2.26 -23.24
N PRO A 74 22.53 1.21 -22.86
CA PRO A 74 23.66 0.78 -23.67
C PRO A 74 23.13 0.43 -25.07
N GLY A 75 23.68 1.04 -26.12
CA GLY A 75 23.26 0.81 -27.52
C GLY A 75 23.59 -0.59 -28.07
N MET A 76 23.74 -1.58 -27.18
CA MET A 76 24.17 -2.95 -27.45
C MET A 76 23.05 -3.93 -27.13
N SER A 77 23.25 -5.19 -27.52
CA SER A 77 22.44 -6.29 -27.00
C SER A 77 22.53 -6.31 -25.47
N PRO A 78 21.41 -6.55 -24.76
CA PRO A 78 21.42 -6.67 -23.31
C PRO A 78 22.35 -7.78 -22.82
N PRO A 79 23.01 -7.62 -21.66
CA PRO A 79 23.83 -8.67 -21.09
C PRO A 79 22.94 -9.83 -20.64
N THR A 80 23.54 -11.00 -20.50
CA THR A 80 22.91 -12.09 -19.74
C THR A 80 22.99 -11.77 -18.24
N ILE A 81 22.07 -12.32 -17.45
CA ILE A 81 22.09 -12.17 -15.98
C ILE A 81 23.42 -12.67 -15.42
N THR A 82 23.90 -13.84 -15.86
CA THR A 82 25.21 -14.39 -15.49
C THR A 82 26.35 -13.42 -15.77
N ARG A 83 26.35 -12.78 -16.94
CA ARG A 83 27.40 -11.83 -17.32
C ARG A 83 27.36 -10.57 -16.45
N LEU A 84 26.16 -10.10 -16.10
CA LEU A 84 26.00 -8.98 -15.19
C LEU A 84 26.54 -9.32 -13.80
N LEU A 85 26.21 -10.50 -13.27
CA LEU A 85 26.73 -10.98 -11.98
C LEU A 85 28.26 -11.12 -12.00
N ASP A 86 28.85 -11.62 -13.09
CA ASP A 86 30.30 -11.67 -13.27
C ASP A 86 30.96 -10.28 -13.21
N ILE A 87 30.31 -9.27 -13.80
CA ILE A 87 30.77 -7.88 -13.76
C ILE A 87 30.72 -7.35 -12.33
N LEU A 88 29.61 -7.56 -11.62
CA LEU A 88 29.45 -7.13 -10.23
C LEU A 88 30.48 -7.81 -9.32
N ARG A 89 30.77 -9.10 -9.54
CA ARG A 89 31.79 -9.86 -8.82
C ARG A 89 33.21 -9.30 -9.01
N GLN A 90 33.47 -8.67 -10.15
CA GLN A 90 34.73 -7.98 -10.42
C GLN A 90 34.84 -6.60 -9.77
N CYS A 91 33.79 -6.13 -9.08
CA CYS A 91 33.72 -4.83 -8.41
C CYS A 91 33.38 -4.97 -6.90
N PRO A 92 34.27 -5.57 -6.08
CA PRO A 92 33.99 -5.77 -4.65
C PRO A 92 33.89 -4.46 -3.84
N ASP A 93 34.50 -3.38 -4.34
CA ASP A 93 34.47 -2.03 -3.75
C ASP A 93 33.37 -1.13 -4.34
N LEU A 94 32.35 -1.71 -5.01
CA LEU A 94 31.28 -0.94 -5.63
C LEU A 94 30.42 -0.22 -4.57
N ASP A 95 30.39 1.11 -4.65
CA ASP A 95 29.58 1.99 -3.80
C ASP A 95 28.23 2.32 -4.47
N SER A 96 28.21 2.45 -5.80
CA SER A 96 26.99 2.77 -6.56
C SER A 96 26.88 1.96 -7.83
N PHE A 97 25.72 1.33 -8.02
CA PHE A 97 25.35 0.60 -9.21
C PHE A 97 24.06 1.15 -9.81
N ALA A 98 24.08 1.42 -11.12
CA ALA A 98 22.91 1.79 -11.90
C ALA A 98 22.94 1.09 -13.26
N LEU A 99 21.86 0.41 -13.60
CA LEU A 99 21.66 -0.20 -14.91
C LEU A 99 20.25 0.13 -15.42
N GLN A 100 20.19 0.79 -16.57
CA GLN A 100 18.96 1.02 -17.31
C GLN A 100 18.97 0.20 -18.60
N THR A 101 18.14 -0.84 -18.65
CA THR A 101 17.99 -1.75 -19.79
C THR A 101 16.57 -2.31 -19.84
N PRO A 102 15.90 -2.34 -21.00
CA PRO A 102 14.50 -2.79 -21.09
C PRO A 102 14.33 -4.29 -20.80
N THR A 103 15.38 -5.08 -20.97
CA THR A 103 15.38 -6.52 -20.69
C THR A 103 16.81 -6.99 -20.46
N LEU A 104 16.96 -8.19 -19.90
CA LEU A 104 18.21 -8.94 -19.85
C LEU A 104 18.00 -10.24 -20.61
N THR A 105 19.08 -10.75 -21.21
CA THR A 105 19.02 -12.01 -21.95
C THR A 105 18.95 -13.17 -20.95
N GLU A 106 17.85 -13.92 -20.98
CA GLU A 106 17.66 -15.06 -20.09
C GLU A 106 18.60 -16.21 -20.46
N LEU A 107 19.46 -16.55 -19.50
CA LEU A 107 20.09 -17.86 -19.39
C LEU A 107 19.85 -18.24 -17.93
N SER A 108 18.82 -19.05 -17.70
CA SER A 108 18.41 -19.45 -16.36
C SER A 108 19.63 -19.92 -15.58
N VAL A 109 20.00 -19.18 -14.54
CA VAL A 109 21.03 -19.64 -13.61
C VAL A 109 20.39 -20.83 -12.89
N SER A 110 20.99 -22.00 -12.97
CA SER A 110 20.50 -23.13 -12.17
C SER A 110 20.60 -22.75 -10.69
N THR A 111 19.43 -22.52 -10.09
CA THR A 111 19.13 -21.88 -8.79
C THR A 111 19.72 -22.56 -7.54
N THR A 112 20.68 -23.46 -7.70
CA THR A 112 21.18 -24.30 -6.60
C THR A 112 22.62 -24.03 -6.17
N GLU A 113 23.35 -23.13 -6.83
CA GLU A 113 24.77 -22.92 -6.53
C GLU A 113 25.02 -21.63 -5.75
N ALA A 114 25.29 -21.76 -4.44
CA ALA A 114 25.84 -20.70 -3.60
C ALA A 114 27.14 -20.08 -4.16
N GLU A 115 27.77 -20.74 -5.14
CA GLU A 115 28.97 -20.27 -5.83
C GLU A 115 28.76 -18.97 -6.64
N TRP A 116 27.50 -18.63 -6.97
CA TRP A 116 27.14 -17.44 -7.73
C TRP A 116 26.77 -16.23 -6.86
N MET A 117 26.83 -16.37 -5.54
CA MET A 117 26.53 -15.25 -4.63
C MET A 117 27.59 -14.15 -4.76
N VAL A 118 27.13 -12.92 -5.05
CA VAL A 118 27.97 -11.74 -5.21
C VAL A 118 27.85 -10.86 -3.97
N HIS A 119 28.95 -10.70 -3.25
CA HIS A 119 29.01 -9.84 -2.07
C HIS A 119 29.46 -8.42 -2.45
N LEU A 120 28.61 -7.43 -2.20
CA LEU A 120 28.90 -6.01 -2.44
C LEU A 120 28.80 -5.23 -1.13
N PRO A 121 29.76 -5.40 -0.20
CA PRO A 121 29.64 -4.92 1.19
C PRO A 121 29.64 -3.39 1.34
N ARG A 122 30.05 -2.65 0.30
CA ARG A 122 30.13 -1.19 0.31
C ARG A 122 28.99 -0.52 -0.45
N LEU A 123 28.13 -1.30 -1.10
CA LEU A 123 27.09 -0.76 -1.95
C LEU A 123 26.11 0.08 -1.14
N ARG A 124 25.88 1.31 -1.60
CA ARG A 124 24.94 2.25 -0.98
C ARG A 124 23.73 2.49 -1.86
N THR A 125 23.91 2.46 -3.18
CA THR A 125 22.85 2.72 -4.14
C THR A 125 22.80 1.60 -5.17
N PHE A 126 21.63 0.98 -5.28
CA PHE A 126 21.34 -0.06 -6.25
C PHE A 126 20.14 0.37 -7.10
N HIS A 127 20.40 0.65 -8.38
CA HIS A 127 19.38 1.12 -9.31
C HIS A 127 19.25 0.19 -10.51
N LEU A 128 18.05 -0.35 -10.71
CA LEU A 128 17.68 -1.12 -11.89
C LEU A 128 16.45 -0.47 -12.53
N ASP A 129 16.55 -0.10 -13.79
CA ASP A 129 15.46 0.50 -14.54
C ASP A 129 15.20 -0.22 -15.86
N GLY A 130 14.02 -0.80 -15.98
CA GLY A 130 13.56 -1.46 -17.20
C GLY A 130 13.36 -2.97 -17.11
N PRO A 131 14.20 -3.78 -16.44
CA PRO A 131 14.05 -5.23 -16.50
C PRO A 131 12.68 -5.72 -15.98
N PRO A 132 12.14 -6.82 -16.52
CA PRO A 132 10.95 -7.46 -15.98
C PRO A 132 11.11 -7.86 -14.50
N PRO A 133 10.02 -7.89 -13.71
CA PRO A 133 10.05 -8.20 -12.27
C PRO A 133 10.81 -9.47 -11.93
N GLY A 134 10.55 -10.57 -12.66
CA GLY A 134 11.21 -11.85 -12.42
C GLY A 134 12.73 -11.79 -12.59
N GLN A 135 13.23 -10.99 -13.54
CA GLN A 135 14.66 -10.80 -13.75
C GLN A 135 15.29 -9.95 -12.64
N ILE A 136 14.55 -8.96 -12.11
CA ILE A 136 14.99 -8.19 -10.93
C ILE A 136 15.11 -9.12 -9.73
N ALA A 137 14.09 -9.94 -9.47
CA ALA A 137 14.11 -10.90 -8.38
C ALA A 137 15.26 -11.92 -8.52
N GLU A 138 15.49 -12.45 -9.72
CA GLU A 138 16.61 -13.38 -10.03
C GLU A 138 17.97 -12.72 -9.79
N ILE A 139 18.17 -11.48 -10.21
CA ILE A 139 19.41 -10.75 -9.90
C ILE A 139 19.57 -10.60 -8.38
N LEU A 140 18.52 -10.10 -7.71
CA LEU A 140 18.56 -9.87 -6.28
C LEU A 140 18.87 -11.16 -5.53
N GLU A 141 18.29 -12.32 -5.87
CA GLU A 141 18.55 -13.61 -5.22
C GLU A 141 20.06 -13.98 -5.16
N HIS A 142 20.86 -13.50 -6.12
CA HIS A 142 22.29 -13.74 -6.18
C HIS A 142 23.17 -12.64 -5.54
N LEU A 143 22.58 -11.62 -4.89
CA LEU A 143 23.32 -10.53 -4.25
C LEU A 143 23.31 -10.65 -2.72
N THR A 144 24.39 -10.21 -2.08
CA THR A 144 24.41 -9.91 -0.64
C THR A 144 24.78 -8.46 -0.44
N LEU A 145 23.83 -7.67 0.08
CA LEU A 145 23.93 -6.23 0.17
C LEU A 145 23.85 -5.77 1.63
N PRO A 146 24.55 -4.68 2.01
CA PRO A 146 24.49 -4.17 3.37
C PRO A 146 23.11 -3.58 3.70
N PRO A 147 22.73 -3.51 4.98
CA PRO A 147 21.45 -2.93 5.43
C PRO A 147 21.29 -1.43 5.12
N THR A 148 22.38 -0.75 4.74
CA THR A 148 22.39 0.67 4.37
C THR A 148 22.16 0.91 2.88
N THR A 149 21.86 -0.14 2.10
CA THR A 149 21.65 -0.01 0.65
C THR A 149 20.27 0.59 0.37
N HIS A 150 20.22 1.60 -0.48
CA HIS A 150 18.99 2.15 -1.05
C HIS A 150 18.75 1.57 -2.44
N TYR A 151 17.51 1.17 -2.68
CA TYR A 151 17.05 0.47 -3.87
C TYR A 151 16.15 1.40 -4.67
N THR A 152 16.43 1.53 -5.96
CA THR A 152 15.54 2.20 -6.92
C THR A 152 15.29 1.26 -8.07
N LEU A 153 14.13 0.62 -8.06
CA LEU A 153 13.72 -0.40 -9.01
C LEU A 153 12.60 0.16 -9.89
N SER A 154 12.69 -0.09 -11.18
CA SER A 154 11.66 0.29 -12.15
C SER A 154 11.46 -0.86 -13.12
N THR A 155 10.22 -1.30 -13.27
CA THR A 155 9.83 -2.42 -14.14
C THR A 155 8.93 -1.93 -15.26
N VAL A 156 9.16 -2.43 -16.47
CA VAL A 156 8.24 -2.23 -17.60
C VAL A 156 7.20 -3.36 -17.64
N ASP A 157 6.00 -3.01 -18.12
CA ASP A 157 4.82 -3.88 -18.16
C ASP A 157 5.09 -5.29 -18.68
N SER A 158 4.66 -6.28 -17.89
CA SER A 158 3.98 -7.45 -18.45
C SER A 158 2.49 -7.07 -18.55
N PRO A 159 1.83 -7.20 -19.71
CA PRO A 159 0.44 -6.72 -19.95
C PRO A 159 -0.62 -7.33 -19.02
N ILE A 160 -0.24 -8.30 -18.19
CA ILE A 160 -1.06 -8.93 -17.17
C ILE A 160 -0.16 -9.02 -15.94
N LEU A 161 -0.51 -8.33 -14.85
CA LEU A 161 -0.03 -8.68 -13.51
C LEU A 161 -0.45 -10.14 -13.28
N PRO A 162 0.48 -11.11 -13.26
CA PRO A 162 0.13 -12.41 -12.71
C PRO A 162 -0.27 -12.16 -11.26
N SER A 163 -1.05 -13.06 -10.66
CA SER A 163 -1.30 -13.07 -9.20
C SER A 163 -0.02 -13.16 -8.36
N GLN A 164 1.15 -13.23 -8.99
CA GLN A 164 2.49 -13.20 -8.42
C GLN A 164 3.28 -12.16 -9.20
N TYR A 165 3.53 -11.00 -8.59
CA TYR A 165 4.43 -9.97 -9.11
C TYR A 165 5.71 -9.90 -8.25
N PRO A 166 6.57 -10.94 -8.27
CA PRO A 166 7.74 -10.96 -7.43
C PRO A 166 8.80 -10.03 -8.02
N VAL A 167 8.81 -8.77 -7.59
CA VAL A 167 9.95 -7.86 -7.82
C VAL A 167 11.08 -8.22 -6.85
N LEU A 168 10.71 -8.62 -5.64
CA LEU A 168 11.64 -9.07 -4.62
C LEU A 168 11.74 -10.60 -4.61
N PRO A 169 12.92 -11.16 -4.28
CA PRO A 169 13.08 -12.60 -4.14
C PRO A 169 12.25 -13.14 -2.98
N ALA A 170 11.78 -14.39 -3.11
CA ALA A 170 10.99 -15.05 -2.07
C ALA A 170 11.78 -15.18 -0.76
N ASP A 171 13.07 -15.50 -0.86
CA ASP A 171 14.01 -15.40 0.26
C ASP A 171 14.71 -14.05 0.23
N HIS A 172 14.32 -13.17 1.14
CA HIS A 172 14.94 -11.86 1.33
C HIS A 172 15.82 -11.79 2.59
N SER A 173 16.24 -12.94 3.15
CA SER A 173 17.12 -12.99 4.33
C SER A 173 18.48 -12.32 4.09
N HIS A 174 18.91 -12.21 2.83
CA HIS A 174 20.12 -11.51 2.41
C HIS A 174 19.96 -9.99 2.23
N PHE A 175 18.73 -9.47 2.36
CA PHE A 175 18.40 -8.04 2.22
C PHE A 175 17.80 -7.50 3.52
N PRO A 176 18.60 -7.33 4.59
CA PRO A 176 18.08 -6.82 5.86
C PRO A 176 17.41 -5.44 5.71
N ALA A 177 17.86 -4.61 4.76
CA ALA A 177 17.24 -3.32 4.44
C ALA A 177 15.80 -3.46 3.90
N LEU A 178 15.50 -4.55 3.20
CA LEU A 178 14.18 -4.81 2.61
C LEU A 178 13.26 -5.58 3.56
N SER A 179 13.76 -5.95 4.74
CA SER A 179 12.99 -6.63 5.76
C SER A 179 12.29 -5.61 6.68
N SER A 180 11.02 -5.83 7.01
CA SER A 180 10.29 -5.02 8.01
C SER A 180 10.16 -3.53 7.67
N PHE A 181 9.54 -3.20 6.53
CA PHE A 181 9.09 -1.83 6.29
C PHE A 181 8.01 -1.43 7.30
N ARG A 182 8.09 -0.21 7.82
CA ARG A 182 7.06 0.34 8.72
C ARG A 182 6.14 1.32 8.02
N VAL A 183 6.64 1.98 6.99
CA VAL A 183 5.89 3.01 6.26
C VAL A 183 5.95 2.69 4.78
N ILE A 184 4.77 2.60 4.17
CA ILE A 184 4.60 2.46 2.72
C ILE A 184 3.81 3.66 2.22
N ASP A 185 4.29 4.26 1.14
CA ASP A 185 3.60 5.30 0.40
C ASP A 185 3.35 4.81 -1.03
N PHE A 186 2.08 4.54 -1.32
CA PHE A 186 1.58 4.12 -2.62
C PHE A 186 1.11 5.36 -3.37
N LYS A 187 1.73 5.66 -4.50
CA LYS A 187 1.40 6.83 -5.32
C LYS A 187 1.08 6.42 -6.74
N GLN A 188 -0.09 6.80 -7.24
CA GLN A 188 -0.40 6.73 -8.66
C GLN A 188 0.24 7.92 -9.39
N VAL A 189 1.25 7.67 -10.21
CA VAL A 189 1.98 8.71 -10.96
C VAL A 189 1.35 8.95 -12.33
N GLY A 190 0.63 7.97 -12.86
CA GLY A 190 -0.07 8.06 -14.14
C GLY A 190 -1.21 7.04 -14.27
N PRO A 191 -1.90 6.98 -15.42
CA PRO A 191 -3.05 6.09 -15.63
C PRO A 191 -2.71 4.59 -15.59
N GLY A 192 -1.42 4.23 -15.69
CA GLY A 192 -0.96 2.84 -15.60
C GLY A 192 0.40 2.73 -14.92
N SER A 193 0.70 3.63 -14.00
CA SER A 193 1.98 3.62 -13.28
C SER A 193 1.78 3.95 -11.82
N ILE A 194 2.32 3.08 -10.98
CA ILE A 194 2.37 3.24 -9.53
C ILE A 194 3.83 3.40 -9.09
N LEU A 195 4.02 4.17 -8.03
CA LEU A 195 5.27 4.36 -7.34
C LEU A 195 5.07 3.95 -5.88
N LEU A 196 5.84 2.96 -5.45
CA LEU A 196 5.87 2.48 -4.08
C LEU A 196 7.14 2.99 -3.41
N GLN A 197 6.99 3.71 -2.31
CA GLN A 197 8.11 4.17 -1.50
C GLN A 197 8.01 3.51 -0.12
N CYS A 198 9.02 2.72 0.25
CA CYS A 198 9.04 1.97 1.50
C CYS A 198 10.19 2.47 2.39
N SER A 199 9.90 2.68 3.66
CA SER A 199 10.88 3.16 4.65
C SER A 199 10.67 2.49 6.03
N HIS A 200 11.69 2.53 6.87
CA HIS A 200 11.61 2.00 8.24
C HIS A 200 11.05 3.01 9.24
N ILE A 201 11.15 4.31 9.02
CA ILE A 201 10.80 5.33 10.04
C ILE A 201 10.02 6.48 9.42
N THR A 202 10.60 7.14 8.42
CA THR A 202 10.03 8.36 7.84
C THR A 202 9.96 8.26 6.32
N PRO A 203 8.88 8.79 5.70
CA PRO A 203 8.67 8.71 4.26
C PRO A 203 9.71 9.50 3.42
N ASP A 204 10.41 10.47 4.02
CA ASP A 204 11.34 11.36 3.31
C ASP A 204 12.64 10.69 2.85
N ASP A 205 12.98 9.52 3.40
CA ASP A 205 14.19 8.76 3.05
C ASP A 205 13.82 7.30 2.76
N PRO A 206 13.26 7.01 1.56
CA PRO A 206 12.86 5.67 1.20
C PRO A 206 14.08 4.77 1.00
N ILE A 207 14.01 3.59 1.58
CA ILE A 207 14.99 2.51 1.39
C ILE A 207 14.73 1.81 0.07
N LEU A 208 13.45 1.62 -0.26
CA LEU A 208 13.01 1.07 -1.53
C LEU A 208 12.11 2.07 -2.23
N THR A 209 12.48 2.45 -3.45
CA THR A 209 11.62 3.14 -4.40
C THR A 209 11.37 2.19 -5.56
N LEU A 210 10.12 1.77 -5.75
CA LEU A 210 9.71 0.81 -6.76
C LEU A 210 8.67 1.45 -7.68
N ALA A 211 9.05 1.70 -8.94
CA ALA A 211 8.15 2.16 -9.98
C ALA A 211 7.65 0.95 -10.80
N VAL A 212 6.34 0.84 -10.96
CA VAL A 212 5.71 -0.33 -11.58
C VAL A 212 4.71 0.13 -12.63
N GLY A 213 4.82 -0.41 -13.84
CA GLY A 213 3.73 -0.38 -14.82
C GLY A 213 2.62 -1.35 -14.42
N VAL A 214 1.38 -0.85 -14.35
CA VAL A 214 0.21 -1.68 -14.05
C VAL A 214 -0.94 -1.34 -14.98
N SER A 215 -1.66 -2.36 -15.45
CA SER A 215 -2.87 -2.18 -16.25
C SER A 215 -4.11 -1.83 -15.41
N ASP A 216 -4.09 -2.19 -14.12
CA ASP A 216 -5.14 -1.92 -13.15
C ASP A 216 -4.52 -1.50 -11.81
N ILE A 217 -4.81 -0.26 -11.40
CA ILE A 217 -4.30 0.35 -10.17
C ILE A 217 -4.86 -0.36 -8.93
N ALA A 218 -6.14 -0.78 -8.96
CA ALA A 218 -6.78 -1.44 -7.84
C ALA A 218 -6.17 -2.83 -7.61
N ALA A 219 -5.92 -3.57 -8.69
CA ALA A 219 -5.17 -4.83 -8.63
C ALA A 219 -3.73 -4.61 -8.15
N GLY A 220 -3.07 -3.52 -8.56
CA GLY A 220 -1.74 -3.16 -8.07
C GLY A 220 -1.70 -2.96 -6.55
N LEU A 221 -2.72 -2.27 -6.00
CA LEU A 221 -2.87 -2.08 -4.56
C LEU A 221 -3.17 -3.40 -3.83
N ALA A 222 -4.11 -4.19 -4.36
CA ALA A 222 -4.52 -5.46 -3.77
C ALA A 222 -3.40 -6.51 -3.73
N ASN A 223 -2.40 -6.40 -4.62
CA ASN A 223 -1.27 -7.33 -4.71
C ASN A 223 0.00 -6.79 -4.05
N LEU A 224 -0.06 -5.73 -3.22
CA LEU A 224 1.12 -5.17 -2.56
C LEU A 224 1.92 -6.20 -1.76
N SER A 225 1.25 -7.10 -1.04
CA SER A 225 1.91 -8.16 -0.27
C SER A 225 2.69 -9.16 -1.12
N SER A 226 2.35 -9.28 -2.40
CA SER A 226 3.09 -10.14 -3.33
C SER A 226 4.44 -9.55 -3.72
N ALA A 227 4.57 -8.22 -3.61
CA ALA A 227 5.80 -7.50 -3.96
C ALA A 227 6.70 -7.26 -2.73
N ILE A 228 6.12 -7.02 -1.56
CA ILE A 228 6.83 -6.64 -0.33
C ILE A 228 6.16 -7.25 0.92
N ASP A 229 6.96 -7.53 1.96
CA ASP A 229 6.40 -7.94 3.26
C ASP A 229 5.70 -6.76 3.94
N VAL A 230 4.36 -6.86 4.02
CA VAL A 230 3.49 -5.82 4.61
C VAL A 230 3.15 -6.08 6.09
N THR A 231 3.61 -7.18 6.69
CA THR A 231 3.16 -7.60 8.02
C THR A 231 3.61 -6.64 9.14
N ALA A 232 4.77 -6.02 8.98
CA ALA A 232 5.36 -5.05 9.91
C ALA A 232 4.95 -3.60 9.64
N VAL A 233 4.13 -3.35 8.61
CA VAL A 233 3.78 -1.99 8.18
C VAL A 233 2.79 -1.38 9.17
N GLU A 234 3.19 -0.24 9.74
CA GLU A 234 2.44 0.53 10.72
C GLU A 234 1.69 1.69 10.07
N SER A 235 2.19 2.23 8.95
CA SER A 235 1.61 3.36 8.23
C SER A 235 1.53 3.09 6.73
N LEU A 236 0.33 3.24 6.16
CA LEU A 236 0.07 3.15 4.72
C LEU A 236 -0.49 4.48 4.23
N SER A 237 0.20 5.11 3.29
CA SER A 237 -0.30 6.25 2.53
C SER A 237 -0.69 5.79 1.13
N VAL A 238 -1.87 6.20 0.66
CA VAL A 238 -2.39 5.88 -0.68
C VAL A 238 -2.82 7.18 -1.36
N SER A 239 -2.03 7.60 -2.34
CA SER A 239 -2.28 8.76 -3.18
C SER A 239 -2.76 8.31 -4.56
N LEU A 240 -3.99 8.71 -4.91
CA LEU A 240 -4.63 8.36 -6.17
C LEU A 240 -4.81 9.59 -7.06
N GLN A 241 -4.90 9.38 -8.37
CA GLN A 241 -5.29 10.43 -9.30
C GLN A 241 -6.80 10.62 -9.31
N GLU A 242 -7.22 11.85 -9.60
CA GLU A 242 -8.62 12.26 -9.70
C GLU A 242 -9.44 11.27 -10.56
N GLY A 243 -10.60 10.84 -10.04
CA GLY A 243 -11.46 9.86 -10.71
C GLY A 243 -11.05 8.38 -10.60
N THR A 244 -9.92 8.04 -9.97
CA THR A 244 -9.55 6.63 -9.74
C THR A 244 -10.39 6.01 -8.62
N GLU A 245 -11.15 4.96 -8.94
CA GLU A 245 -11.99 4.25 -7.98
C GLU A 245 -11.36 2.92 -7.57
N ILE A 246 -11.33 2.64 -6.27
CA ILE A 246 -10.89 1.36 -5.70
C ILE A 246 -12.08 0.76 -4.97
N THR A 247 -12.40 -0.50 -5.28
CA THR A 247 -13.58 -1.16 -4.76
C THR A 247 -13.39 -1.64 -3.32
N PHE A 248 -14.49 -1.95 -2.64
CA PHE A 248 -14.47 -2.56 -1.31
C PHE A 248 -13.70 -3.89 -1.27
N ALA A 249 -13.80 -4.70 -2.32
CA ALA A 249 -13.14 -6.01 -2.37
C ALA A 249 -11.62 -5.84 -2.39
N ASP A 250 -11.11 -4.87 -3.15
CA ASP A 250 -9.68 -4.57 -3.26
C ASP A 250 -9.13 -4.02 -1.94
N TRP A 251 -9.89 -3.14 -1.27
CA TRP A 251 -9.54 -2.65 0.06
C TRP A 251 -9.53 -3.76 1.11
N CYS A 252 -10.51 -4.67 1.10
CA CYS A 252 -10.52 -5.83 2.01
C CYS A 252 -9.32 -6.74 1.77
N ALA A 253 -9.01 -7.07 0.51
CA ALA A 253 -7.83 -7.86 0.18
C ALA A 253 -6.55 -7.19 0.70
N THR A 254 -6.39 -5.90 0.43
CA THR A 254 -5.23 -5.12 0.87
C THR A 254 -5.13 -5.06 2.39
N LEU A 255 -6.12 -4.48 3.07
CA LEU A 255 -6.02 -4.13 4.49
C LEU A 255 -6.00 -5.35 5.42
N CYS A 256 -6.53 -6.50 5.00
CA CYS A 256 -6.45 -7.73 5.79
C CYS A 256 -5.02 -8.25 5.95
N GLU A 257 -4.11 -7.91 5.04
CA GLU A 257 -2.72 -8.38 5.06
C GLU A 257 -1.81 -7.52 5.95
N PHE A 258 -2.20 -6.28 6.23
CA PHE A 258 -1.42 -5.36 7.07
C PHE A 258 -1.72 -5.59 8.55
N ALA A 259 -1.10 -6.63 9.12
CA ALA A 259 -1.33 -7.05 10.49
C ALA A 259 -1.04 -5.96 11.54
N SER A 260 -0.13 -5.04 11.24
CA SER A 260 0.34 -4.00 12.17
C SER A 260 -0.15 -2.59 11.82
N LEU A 261 -1.10 -2.44 10.89
CA LEU A 261 -1.54 -1.13 10.43
C LEU A 261 -2.18 -0.32 11.55
N THR A 262 -1.62 0.87 11.79
CA THR A 262 -2.11 1.84 12.78
C THR A 262 -2.52 3.15 12.14
N THR A 263 -1.91 3.51 11.01
CA THR A 263 -2.14 4.77 10.31
C THR A 263 -2.50 4.49 8.86
N LEU A 264 -3.61 5.05 8.40
CA LEU A 264 -4.03 5.04 7.00
C LEU A 264 -4.20 6.48 6.54
N HIS A 265 -3.47 6.87 5.48
CA HIS A 265 -3.59 8.19 4.88
C HIS A 265 -4.08 8.05 3.45
N LEU A 266 -5.22 8.66 3.12
CA LEU A 266 -5.77 8.67 1.77
C LEU A 266 -5.63 10.08 1.19
N VAL A 267 -4.96 10.19 0.03
CA VAL A 267 -4.71 11.45 -0.67
C VAL A 267 -5.36 11.41 -2.04
N GLY A 268 -6.17 12.42 -2.38
CA GLY A 268 -6.84 12.50 -3.68
C GLY A 268 -7.88 11.40 -3.92
N ALA A 269 -8.32 10.69 -2.88
CA ALA A 269 -9.29 9.62 -3.00
C ALA A 269 -10.71 10.17 -3.23
N THR A 270 -11.46 9.53 -4.14
CA THR A 270 -12.88 9.83 -4.38
C THR A 270 -13.74 9.40 -3.19
N ASN A 271 -14.96 9.94 -3.07
CA ASN A 271 -15.92 9.54 -2.02
C ASN A 271 -16.21 8.03 -2.04
N ASN A 272 -16.27 7.43 -3.22
CA ASN A 272 -16.51 5.99 -3.37
C ASN A 272 -15.33 5.17 -2.86
N THR A 273 -14.09 5.61 -3.14
CA THR A 273 -12.88 4.97 -2.61
C THR A 273 -12.80 5.09 -1.10
N ILE A 274 -13.09 6.28 -0.54
CA ILE A 274 -13.11 6.51 0.92
C ILE A 274 -14.18 5.65 1.58
N ARG A 275 -15.41 5.63 1.03
CA ARG A 275 -16.50 4.79 1.53
C ARG A 275 -16.11 3.30 1.50
N SER A 276 -15.50 2.85 0.41
CA SER A 276 -15.03 1.47 0.27
C SER A 276 -14.00 1.11 1.35
N ALA A 277 -12.97 1.95 1.52
CA ALA A 277 -11.93 1.74 2.54
C ALA A 277 -12.50 1.71 3.96
N LEU A 278 -13.38 2.66 4.28
CA LEU A 278 -14.03 2.75 5.58
C LEU A 278 -14.94 1.55 5.85
N GLY A 279 -15.76 1.16 4.86
CA GLY A 279 -16.58 -0.04 4.93
C GLY A 279 -15.74 -1.28 5.24
N THR A 280 -14.59 -1.43 4.58
CA THR A 280 -13.66 -2.54 4.84
C THR A 280 -13.16 -2.52 6.28
N LEU A 281 -12.74 -1.36 6.78
CA LEU A 281 -12.22 -1.23 8.15
C LEU A 281 -13.26 -1.64 9.21
N TRP A 282 -14.54 -1.32 8.97
CA TRP A 282 -15.66 -1.66 9.85
C TRP A 282 -16.17 -3.09 9.69
N THR A 283 -15.91 -3.73 8.55
CA THR A 283 -16.41 -5.09 8.30
C THR A 283 -15.72 -6.09 9.25
N PRO A 284 -16.47 -6.92 9.99
CA PRO A 284 -15.87 -7.97 10.79
C PRO A 284 -15.10 -8.93 9.89
N LEU A 285 -13.88 -9.32 10.29
CA LEU A 285 -12.99 -10.20 9.52
C LEU A 285 -13.65 -11.51 9.05
N ALA A 286 -14.70 -11.98 9.75
CA ALA A 286 -15.48 -13.16 9.36
C ALA A 286 -16.25 -13.00 8.03
N HIS A 287 -16.48 -11.77 7.58
CA HIS A 287 -17.25 -11.46 6.36
C HIS A 287 -16.37 -10.95 5.22
N CYS A 288 -15.05 -10.84 5.42
CA CYS A 288 -14.16 -10.49 4.34
C CYS A 288 -14.10 -11.67 3.35
N PRO A 289 -14.34 -11.44 2.04
CA PRO A 289 -14.27 -12.49 1.04
C PRO A 289 -12.89 -13.16 1.11
N THR A 290 -12.85 -14.41 1.56
CA THR A 290 -11.59 -15.15 1.65
C THR A 290 -11.02 -15.33 0.26
N SER A 291 -9.81 -14.82 0.03
CA SER A 291 -9.07 -15.07 -1.19
C SER A 291 -8.96 -16.59 -1.41
N PRO A 292 -9.31 -17.12 -2.59
CA PRO A 292 -9.37 -18.56 -2.87
C PRO A 292 -8.00 -19.26 -2.89
N SER A 293 -6.88 -18.55 -2.68
CA SER A 293 -5.53 -19.06 -2.93
C SER A 293 -4.70 -19.45 -1.69
N SER A 294 -5.21 -19.32 -0.45
CA SER A 294 -4.42 -19.67 0.75
C SER A 294 -5.03 -20.83 1.56
N PRO A 295 -4.43 -22.03 1.56
CA PRO A 295 -4.83 -23.12 2.43
C PRO A 295 -4.29 -22.87 3.85
N SER A 296 -5.05 -22.15 4.68
CA SER A 296 -4.62 -21.89 6.07
C SER A 296 -4.84 -23.11 6.98
N PRO A 297 -3.89 -23.47 7.86
CA PRO A 297 -4.00 -24.61 8.77
C PRO A 297 -5.00 -24.31 9.90
N ARG A 298 -5.95 -25.23 10.10
CA ARG A 298 -6.97 -25.18 11.16
C ARG A 298 -6.33 -25.05 12.54
N SER A 299 -6.38 -23.86 13.15
CA SER A 299 -6.15 -23.69 14.59
C SER A 299 -7.50 -23.76 15.33
N PRO A 300 -7.65 -24.62 16.36
CA PRO A 300 -8.92 -24.80 17.05
C PRO A 300 -8.91 -24.06 18.40
N THR A 301 -8.96 -22.73 18.41
CA THR A 301 -9.36 -21.98 19.62
C THR A 301 -9.99 -20.65 19.22
N GLY A 302 -11.27 -20.46 19.54
CA GLY A 302 -12.07 -19.30 19.16
C GLY A 302 -11.58 -18.02 19.82
N SER A 303 -10.81 -17.21 19.08
CA SER A 303 -10.65 -15.79 19.37
C SER A 303 -11.79 -15.02 18.69
N PRO A 304 -12.41 -14.04 19.37
CA PRO A 304 -13.45 -13.22 18.75
C PRO A 304 -12.88 -12.51 17.52
N ALA A 305 -13.62 -12.54 16.41
CA ALA A 305 -13.24 -11.86 15.17
C ALA A 305 -13.09 -10.36 15.45
N ARG A 306 -11.83 -9.91 15.59
CA ARG A 306 -11.52 -8.49 15.77
C ARG A 306 -11.74 -7.81 14.42
N SER A 307 -12.45 -6.68 14.38
CA SER A 307 -12.46 -5.82 13.18
C SER A 307 -11.11 -5.15 12.99
N LEU A 308 -10.77 -4.79 11.75
CA LEU A 308 -9.54 -4.05 11.43
C LEU A 308 -9.51 -2.68 12.14
N CYS A 309 -10.67 -2.05 12.33
CA CYS A 309 -10.82 -0.82 13.11
C CYS A 309 -10.23 -0.84 14.52
N GLY A 310 -10.11 -2.02 15.16
CA GLY A 310 -9.56 -2.10 16.51
C GLY A 310 -8.07 -1.72 16.61
N LYS A 311 -7.35 -1.66 15.48
CA LYS A 311 -5.91 -1.37 15.42
C LYS A 311 -5.58 0.03 14.89
N LEU A 312 -6.46 0.61 14.08
CA LEU A 312 -6.22 1.90 13.45
C LEU A 312 -6.34 3.03 14.48
N SER A 313 -5.24 3.73 14.76
CA SER A 313 -5.19 4.90 15.64
C SER A 313 -5.42 6.20 14.88
N GLU A 314 -5.06 6.25 13.60
CA GLU A 314 -5.12 7.46 12.79
C GLU A 314 -5.64 7.15 11.38
N LEU A 315 -6.64 7.94 10.95
CA LEU A 315 -7.12 8.00 9.59
C LEU A 315 -7.01 9.44 9.12
N ALA A 316 -6.11 9.70 8.17
CA ALA A 316 -5.94 11.01 7.56
C ALA A 316 -6.55 11.01 6.15
N LEU A 317 -7.25 12.09 5.82
CA LEU A 317 -7.79 12.33 4.48
C LEU A 317 -7.22 13.68 3.98
N SER A 318 -6.69 13.72 2.78
CA SER A 318 -6.11 14.94 2.19
C SER A 318 -6.52 15.08 0.73
N GLU A 319 -6.64 16.33 0.27
CA GLU A 319 -6.96 16.65 -1.14
C GLU A 319 -8.25 15.97 -1.66
N VAL A 320 -9.24 15.79 -0.79
CA VAL A 320 -10.52 15.17 -1.17
C VAL A 320 -11.27 16.13 -2.11
N GLU A 321 -11.75 15.61 -3.25
CA GLU A 321 -12.53 16.35 -4.25
C GLU A 321 -13.71 17.09 -3.59
N THR A 322 -13.55 18.41 -3.42
CA THR A 322 -14.53 19.37 -2.88
C THR A 322 -15.23 18.99 -1.56
N PRO A 323 -14.98 19.71 -0.45
CA PRO A 323 -15.58 19.41 0.86
C PRO A 323 -17.12 19.54 0.92
N CYS A 324 -17.76 20.11 -0.11
CA CYS A 324 -19.19 20.38 -0.15
C CYS A 324 -20.09 19.14 -0.28
N ARG A 325 -19.56 17.96 -0.64
CA ARG A 325 -20.32 16.70 -0.66
C ARG A 325 -19.78 15.64 0.30
N VAL A 326 -18.50 15.67 0.63
CA VAL A 326 -17.90 14.80 1.65
C VAL A 326 -18.58 14.99 3.00
N SER A 327 -18.94 16.24 3.35
CA SER A 327 -19.71 16.51 4.57
C SER A 327 -21.07 15.84 4.52
N THR A 328 -21.82 15.90 3.41
CA THR A 328 -23.16 15.29 3.26
C THR A 328 -23.11 13.77 3.12
N ASP A 329 -22.06 13.20 2.52
CA ASP A 329 -21.89 11.75 2.35
C ASP A 329 -21.27 11.08 3.61
N LEU A 330 -20.46 11.81 4.39
CA LEU A 330 -20.08 11.40 5.77
C LEU A 330 -21.24 11.62 6.75
N LEU A 331 -22.11 12.60 6.49
CA LEU A 331 -23.41 12.75 7.16
C LEU A 331 -24.40 11.65 6.73
N TRP A 332 -24.31 11.10 5.53
CA TRP A 332 -25.08 9.93 5.10
C TRP A 332 -24.67 8.67 5.88
N LEU A 333 -23.37 8.54 6.16
CA LEU A 333 -22.87 7.58 7.15
C LEU A 333 -23.51 7.79 8.53
N CYS A 334 -23.90 9.02 8.87
CA CYS A 334 -24.74 9.29 10.04
C CYS A 334 -26.21 8.89 9.78
N ASP A 335 -26.84 9.25 8.65
CA ASP A 335 -28.27 9.01 8.33
C ASP A 335 -28.66 7.51 8.37
N GLU A 336 -27.79 6.62 7.89
CA GLU A 336 -27.99 5.16 8.02
C GLU A 336 -27.79 4.65 9.46
N LEU A 337 -27.03 5.37 10.28
CA LEU A 337 -26.83 5.05 11.69
C LEU A 337 -28.04 5.41 12.59
N TYR A 338 -29.05 6.18 12.10
CA TYR A 338 -30.25 6.55 12.90
C TYR A 338 -31.24 5.40 13.05
N TYR A 339 -31.45 4.60 12.00
CA TYR A 339 -32.46 3.54 11.94
C TYR A 339 -32.17 2.33 12.86
N MET A 340 -30.90 2.14 13.18
CA MET A 340 -30.41 1.03 14.01
C MET A 340 -30.48 1.32 15.51
N CYS A 341 -30.78 2.57 15.91
CA CYS A 341 -30.86 2.98 17.31
C CYS A 341 -32.17 2.55 17.99
N GLY A 342 -33.12 1.97 17.25
CA GLY A 342 -34.41 1.57 17.79
C GLY A 342 -35.42 2.69 17.94
N LEU A 343 -35.17 3.85 17.31
CA LEU A 343 -36.13 4.95 17.16
C LEU A 343 -37.17 4.63 16.09
N ASP A 344 -38.36 5.19 16.22
CA ASP A 344 -39.31 5.27 15.12
C ASP A 344 -38.81 6.26 14.04
N GLU A 345 -39.30 6.09 12.82
CA GLU A 345 -38.87 6.87 11.64
C GLU A 345 -39.06 8.38 11.86
N THR A 346 -40.15 8.78 12.50
CA THR A 346 -40.47 10.19 12.73
C THR A 346 -39.56 10.84 13.78
N ALA A 347 -39.23 10.12 14.85
CA ALA A 347 -38.33 10.56 15.91
C ALA A 347 -36.87 10.60 15.42
N ALA A 348 -36.46 9.64 14.59
CA ALA A 348 -35.16 9.64 13.94
C ALA A 348 -34.98 10.86 13.01
N GLU A 349 -35.97 11.15 12.16
CA GLU A 349 -35.95 12.32 11.28
C GLU A 349 -35.94 13.64 12.06
N GLN A 350 -36.71 13.73 13.15
CA GLN A 350 -36.73 14.92 14.00
C GLN A 350 -35.38 15.13 14.68
N ALA A 351 -34.76 14.07 15.21
CA ALA A 351 -33.42 14.11 15.80
C ALA A 351 -32.38 14.64 14.81
N ALA A 352 -32.41 14.12 13.58
CA ALA A 352 -31.48 14.51 12.54
C ALA A 352 -31.66 16.00 12.19
N ARG A 353 -32.90 16.48 12.07
CA ARG A 353 -33.22 17.90 11.83
C ARG A 353 -32.73 18.81 12.95
N GLU A 354 -32.94 18.44 14.22
CA GLU A 354 -32.52 19.25 15.37
C GLU A 354 -30.99 19.33 15.50
N LEU A 355 -30.28 18.28 15.07
CA LEU A 355 -28.83 18.25 14.97
C LEU A 355 -28.28 19.04 13.76
N GLY A 356 -29.14 19.63 12.93
CA GLY A 356 -28.75 20.37 11.73
C GLY A 356 -28.27 19.48 10.59
N LEU A 357 -28.70 18.22 10.55
CA LEU A 357 -28.31 17.25 9.55
C LEU A 357 -29.33 17.28 8.40
N PRO A 358 -28.87 17.28 7.13
CA PRO A 358 -29.74 17.49 5.98
C PRO A 358 -30.59 16.23 5.69
N PRO A 359 -31.87 16.39 5.29
CA PRO A 359 -32.73 15.25 4.95
C PRO A 359 -32.25 14.56 3.66
N SER A 360 -32.06 13.24 3.68
CA SER A 360 -31.71 12.44 2.49
C SER A 360 -32.95 12.03 1.68
N TYR A 361 -32.85 12.11 0.34
CA TYR A 361 -33.86 11.62 -0.60
C TYR A 361 -33.51 10.18 -1.04
N ARG A 362 -34.47 9.27 -0.89
CA ARG A 362 -34.38 7.82 -1.21
C ARG A 362 -34.03 7.53 -2.67
N ASN A 363 -33.17 6.53 -2.88
CA ASN A 363 -33.28 5.52 -3.93
C ASN A 363 -32.94 4.15 -3.34
N GLU A 364 -33.49 3.11 -3.96
CA GLU A 364 -33.90 1.82 -3.41
C GLU A 364 -32.77 0.85 -3.02
N GLU A 365 -33.11 -0.01 -2.04
CA GLU A 365 -32.44 -1.24 -1.59
C GLU A 365 -31.03 -1.12 -0.98
N THR A 366 -30.91 -1.28 0.35
CA THR A 366 -29.90 -2.13 0.99
C THR A 366 -30.14 -2.27 2.51
N ALA A 367 -29.73 -3.41 3.06
CA ALA A 367 -29.77 -3.78 4.48
C ALA A 367 -28.44 -3.40 5.16
N PHE A 368 -28.48 -2.95 6.43
CA PHE A 368 -27.30 -2.40 7.12
C PHE A 368 -27.15 -2.82 8.58
N ASP A 369 -25.88 -2.86 9.01
CA ASP A 369 -25.37 -3.28 10.31
C ASP A 369 -24.74 -2.10 11.10
N ASN A 370 -25.18 -1.95 12.37
CA ASN A 370 -24.73 -1.10 13.50
C ASN A 370 -25.24 0.38 13.64
N PRO A 371 -25.60 0.88 14.87
CA PRO A 371 -26.06 2.25 15.17
C PRO A 371 -25.03 3.28 15.70
N SER A 372 -25.30 4.59 15.51
CA SER A 372 -24.46 5.70 16.00
C SER A 372 -24.75 6.08 17.44
N TRP A 373 -23.74 5.94 18.30
CA TRP A 373 -23.74 6.37 19.70
C TRP A 373 -23.91 7.89 19.90
N ASN A 374 -23.72 8.70 18.84
CA ASN A 374 -23.83 10.17 18.90
C ASN A 374 -25.26 10.66 19.13
N LEU A 375 -26.26 9.93 18.60
CA LEU A 375 -27.67 10.19 18.81
C LEU A 375 -28.10 10.00 20.27
N TYR A 376 -27.79 8.83 20.83
CA TYR A 376 -28.07 8.54 22.24
C TYR A 376 -27.48 9.64 23.13
N ARG A 377 -26.26 10.09 22.83
CA ARG A 377 -25.61 11.17 23.58
C ARG A 377 -26.29 12.52 23.45
N TYR A 378 -26.79 12.89 22.25
CA TYR A 378 -27.52 14.14 22.04
C TYR A 378 -28.82 14.14 22.87
N TRP A 379 -29.62 13.08 22.74
CA TRP A 379 -30.90 12.96 23.43
C TRP A 379 -30.79 12.90 24.95
N LEU A 380 -29.82 12.15 25.48
CA LEU A 380 -29.61 12.06 26.94
C LEU A 380 -28.92 13.31 27.52
N GLY A 381 -28.24 14.09 26.68
CA GLY A 381 -27.63 15.35 27.05
C GLY A 381 -28.66 16.47 27.22
N ASP A 382 -29.67 16.51 26.35
CA ASP A 382 -30.65 17.60 26.27
C ASP A 382 -31.97 17.31 27.03
N GLY A 383 -32.34 16.04 27.17
CA GLY A 383 -33.52 15.62 27.93
C GLY A 383 -33.36 15.82 29.45
N LYS A 384 -34.04 16.82 30.02
CA LYS A 384 -34.13 17.01 31.50
C LYS A 384 -34.75 15.79 32.21
N LEU A 385 -35.52 14.99 31.49
CA LEU A 385 -36.21 13.80 31.97
C LEU A 385 -35.23 12.68 32.32
N TYR A 386 -34.14 12.54 31.56
CA TYR A 386 -33.13 11.50 31.79
C TYR A 386 -32.44 11.62 33.15
N ARG A 387 -32.21 12.86 33.63
CA ARG A 387 -31.59 13.11 34.94
C ARG A 387 -32.46 12.71 36.13
N ARG A 388 -33.70 12.26 35.89
CA ARG A 388 -34.71 11.94 36.91
C ARG A 388 -35.27 10.52 36.77
N VAL A 389 -34.65 9.68 35.94
CA VAL A 389 -35.04 8.28 35.79
C VAL A 389 -34.59 7.51 37.03
N GLU A 390 -35.53 7.16 37.91
CA GLU A 390 -35.26 6.42 39.15
C GLU A 390 -35.78 4.98 39.09
N THR A 391 -36.75 4.71 38.21
CA THR A 391 -37.40 3.41 38.07
C THR A 391 -37.44 2.91 36.61
N PRO A 392 -37.61 1.59 36.37
CA PRO A 392 -37.75 1.05 35.02
C PRO A 392 -38.93 1.65 34.27
N ALA A 393 -40.01 1.96 34.98
CA ALA A 393 -41.16 2.62 34.41
C ALA A 393 -40.81 4.05 33.93
N ASP A 394 -39.97 4.79 34.67
CA ASP A 394 -39.51 6.11 34.25
C ASP A 394 -38.59 6.04 33.04
N LEU A 395 -37.74 5.00 32.96
CA LEU A 395 -36.87 4.77 31.80
C LEU A 395 -37.70 4.44 30.57
N HIS A 396 -38.67 3.54 30.70
CA HIS A 396 -39.55 3.17 29.60
C HIS A 396 -40.36 4.36 29.13
N ALA A 397 -40.96 5.13 30.06
CA ALA A 397 -41.69 6.34 29.73
C ALA A 397 -40.79 7.38 29.03
N ALA A 398 -39.54 7.53 29.48
CA ALA A 398 -38.57 8.43 28.84
C ALA A 398 -38.19 7.94 27.42
N LEU A 399 -37.97 6.65 27.22
CA LEU A 399 -37.68 6.09 25.90
C LEU A 399 -38.89 6.20 24.96
N GLU A 400 -40.10 5.96 25.44
CA GLU A 400 -41.35 6.15 24.70
C GLU A 400 -41.55 7.63 24.31
N GLU A 401 -41.29 8.57 25.22
CA GLU A 401 -41.37 10.01 24.95
C GLU A 401 -40.32 10.48 23.92
N LEU A 402 -39.16 9.81 23.90
CA LEU A 402 -38.10 10.02 22.92
C LEU A 402 -38.37 9.33 21.56
N GLY A 403 -39.51 8.66 21.42
CA GLY A 403 -39.90 7.97 20.18
C GLY A 403 -39.11 6.69 19.91
N PHE A 404 -38.64 6.00 20.96
CA PHE A 404 -38.14 4.64 20.80
C PHE A 404 -39.30 3.68 20.48
N ARG A 405 -39.03 2.71 19.62
CA ARG A 405 -40.02 1.74 19.19
C ARG A 405 -40.52 0.89 20.37
N PRO A 406 -41.81 0.54 20.42
CA PRO A 406 -42.38 -0.26 21.50
C PRO A 406 -41.72 -1.63 21.70
N GLU A 407 -41.08 -2.18 20.67
CA GLU A 407 -40.35 -3.45 20.75
C GLU A 407 -38.95 -3.30 21.36
N VAL A 408 -38.39 -2.09 21.34
CA VAL A 408 -37.06 -1.76 21.86
C VAL A 408 -37.13 -1.33 23.32
N VAL A 409 -38.21 -0.65 23.72
CA VAL A 409 -38.42 -0.17 25.09
C VAL A 409 -38.29 -1.29 26.15
N PRO A 410 -38.86 -2.51 25.97
CA PRO A 410 -38.73 -3.59 26.94
C PRO A 410 -37.35 -4.25 26.99
N LEU A 411 -36.50 -4.02 25.97
CA LEU A 411 -35.12 -4.53 25.91
C LEU A 411 -34.15 -3.72 26.77
N ALA A 412 -34.56 -2.51 27.18
CA ALA A 412 -33.81 -1.69 28.10
C ALA A 412 -33.98 -2.22 29.53
N ASP A 413 -33.19 -3.22 29.93
CA ASP A 413 -33.26 -3.76 31.29
C ASP A 413 -32.73 -2.79 32.35
N PHE A 414 -33.32 -2.85 33.56
CA PHE A 414 -33.00 -1.94 34.66
C PHE A 414 -31.81 -2.38 35.51
N SER A 415 -31.17 -3.52 35.21
CA SER A 415 -30.09 -4.04 36.04
C SER A 415 -28.85 -3.12 36.03
N GLU A 416 -28.76 -2.21 35.06
CA GLU A 416 -27.68 -1.23 34.93
C GLU A 416 -28.02 0.20 35.42
N ALA A 417 -29.26 0.47 35.85
CA ALA A 417 -29.72 1.82 36.23
C ALA A 417 -29.46 2.22 37.70
N ALA A 418 -28.95 1.31 38.53
CA ALA A 418 -28.62 1.59 39.94
C ALA A 418 -27.23 2.24 40.13
N LEU A 419 -26.53 2.58 39.05
CA LEU A 419 -25.36 3.45 39.13
C LEU A 419 -25.84 4.88 38.89
N SER A 420 -25.63 5.76 39.86
CA SER A 420 -25.74 7.20 39.66
C SER A 420 -24.74 7.61 38.57
N HIS A 421 -25.17 7.57 37.31
CA HIS A 421 -24.32 7.79 36.16
C HIS A 421 -24.05 9.29 36.02
N LEU A 422 -22.96 9.74 36.65
CA LEU A 422 -22.38 11.06 36.37
C LEU A 422 -21.85 11.17 34.92
N ASP A 423 -21.80 10.05 34.18
CA ASP A 423 -21.33 9.98 32.81
C ASP A 423 -22.40 9.41 31.86
N VAL A 424 -23.23 10.33 31.36
CA VAL A 424 -24.24 10.12 30.32
C VAL A 424 -23.67 9.38 29.09
N ARG A 425 -22.39 9.55 28.77
CA ARG A 425 -21.78 8.95 27.57
C ARG A 425 -21.58 7.45 27.70
N ASN A 426 -21.20 6.98 28.89
CA ASN A 426 -20.97 5.55 29.13
C ASN A 426 -22.28 4.78 29.19
N TRP A 427 -23.33 5.38 29.76
CA TRP A 427 -24.67 4.80 29.75
C TRP A 427 -25.25 4.73 28.33
N ALA A 428 -25.16 5.83 27.56
CA ALA A 428 -25.58 5.89 26.16
C ALA A 428 -24.98 4.76 25.31
N ARG A 429 -23.67 4.51 25.47
CA ARG A 429 -22.95 3.44 24.77
C ARG A 429 -23.44 2.06 25.15
N ARG A 430 -23.72 1.82 26.44
CA ARG A 430 -24.18 0.51 26.93
C ARG A 430 -25.61 0.23 26.51
N LEU A 431 -26.51 1.21 26.61
CA LEU A 431 -27.87 1.08 26.12
C LEU A 431 -27.88 0.80 24.61
N ALA A 432 -27.12 1.57 23.81
CA ALA A 432 -27.00 1.33 22.38
C ALA A 432 -26.47 -0.08 22.07
N TYR A 433 -25.49 -0.56 22.85
CA TYR A 433 -24.93 -1.91 22.71
C TYR A 433 -25.96 -3.00 23.04
N THR A 434 -26.69 -2.86 24.15
CA THR A 434 -27.72 -3.82 24.59
C THR A 434 -28.88 -3.85 23.60
N VAL A 435 -29.40 -2.68 23.20
CA VAL A 435 -30.44 -2.55 22.20
C VAL A 435 -29.99 -3.16 20.88
N TYR A 436 -28.78 -2.89 20.40
CA TYR A 436 -28.28 -3.48 19.16
C TYR A 436 -28.21 -5.02 19.22
N HIS A 437 -27.60 -5.57 20.27
CA HIS A 437 -27.44 -7.01 20.39
C HIS A 437 -28.75 -7.78 20.61
N GLN A 438 -29.73 -7.16 21.29
CA GLN A 438 -31.03 -7.78 21.52
C GLN A 438 -32.00 -7.51 20.35
N ALA A 439 -31.93 -6.34 19.71
CA ALA A 439 -32.74 -6.00 18.54
C ALA A 439 -32.34 -6.80 17.29
N ALA A 440 -31.11 -7.29 17.20
CA ALA A 440 -30.71 -8.26 16.17
C ALA A 440 -31.52 -9.58 16.22
N GLN A 441 -32.24 -9.84 17.33
CA GLN A 441 -33.15 -10.98 17.48
C GLN A 441 -34.62 -10.61 17.17
N ILE A 442 -34.92 -9.32 16.99
CA ILE A 442 -36.22 -8.84 16.56
C ILE A 442 -36.28 -8.95 15.02
N PRO A 443 -37.34 -9.52 14.42
CA PRO A 443 -37.48 -9.60 12.98
C PRO A 443 -37.29 -8.22 12.33
N PRO A 444 -36.58 -8.10 11.18
CA PRO A 444 -36.51 -6.85 10.45
C PRO A 444 -37.93 -6.37 10.12
N MET A 445 -38.15 -5.05 10.08
CA MET A 445 -39.45 -4.48 9.75
C MET A 445 -40.00 -5.14 8.47
N PRO A 446 -41.31 -5.46 8.40
CA PRO A 446 -41.94 -5.67 7.12
C PRO A 446 -41.63 -4.47 6.24
N GLN A 447 -41.19 -4.70 5.00
CA GLN A 447 -40.97 -3.60 4.05
C GLN A 447 -42.21 -2.70 4.08
N ALA A 448 -41.98 -1.40 4.32
CA ALA A 448 -43.06 -0.42 4.34
C ALA A 448 -43.84 -0.59 3.03
N ARG A 449 -45.10 -0.99 3.14
CA ARG A 449 -45.98 -1.13 1.98
C ARG A 449 -46.32 0.27 1.50
N PHE A 450 -45.74 0.65 0.37
CA PHE A 450 -46.14 1.83 -0.39
C PHE A 450 -47.22 1.48 -1.40
#